data_AF-A0A4Q0HRT0-F1
#
_entry.id   AF-A0A4Q0HRT0-F1
#
_cell.length_a   1.000
_cell.length_b   1.000
_cell.length_c   1.000
_cell.angle_alpha   90.00
_cell.angle_beta   90.00
_cell.angle_gamma   90.00
#
_symmetry.space_group_name_H-M   'P 1'
#
loop_
_entity.id
_entity.type
_entity.pdbx_description
1 polymer ?
#
loop_
_entity_poly.entity_id
_entity_poly.type
_entity_poly.pdbx_seq_one_letter_code
_entity_poly.pdbx_strand_id
1 'polypeptide(L)'
;MGNFQLRKIAGPTSAAPEKVTAFVDVSAEAQRQRVLTLLMDHSRSTFELRDAFNVLMPAARVKELKELGHEIHRTLSTLPDSEGRLHPRIATYALIKLAEGEGAV
;
A
#
# COMPACT_ATOMS: atom_id res chain seq x y z
N MET A 1 -50.48 -28.89 32.15
CA MET A 1 -49.58 -29.38 31.08
C MET A 1 -49.09 -28.17 30.29
N GLY A 2 -47.79 -27.83 30.36
CA GLY A 2 -47.19 -26.71 29.63
C GLY A 2 -46.44 -27.20 28.40
N ASN A 3 -46.76 -26.67 27.22
CA ASN A 3 -46.20 -27.10 25.94
C ASN A 3 -44.91 -26.32 25.63
N PHE A 4 -43.79 -27.03 25.58
CA PHE A 4 -42.51 -26.48 25.11
C PHE A 4 -42.45 -26.51 23.58
N GLN A 5 -42.46 -25.34 22.94
CA GLN A 5 -42.18 -25.23 21.51
C GLN A 5 -40.67 -25.08 21.26
N LEU A 6 -40.10 -26.02 20.51
CA LEU A 6 -38.72 -25.99 20.03
C LEU A 6 -38.55 -24.90 18.95
N ARG A 7 -37.74 -23.86 19.23
CA ARG A 7 -37.27 -22.91 18.20
C ARG A 7 -36.10 -23.53 17.45
N LYS A 8 -36.24 -23.70 16.14
CA LYS A 8 -35.17 -24.11 15.22
C LYS A 8 -34.19 -22.94 15.05
N ILE A 9 -33.00 -23.05 15.63
CA ILE A 9 -31.90 -22.12 15.36
C ILE A 9 -31.32 -22.44 13.98
N ALA A 10 -31.40 -21.49 13.05
CA ALA A 10 -30.63 -21.56 11.82
C ALA A 10 -29.14 -21.48 12.19
N GLY A 11 -28.36 -22.48 11.79
CA GLY A 11 -26.90 -22.45 11.98
C GLY A 11 -26.28 -21.25 11.26
N PRO A 12 -25.10 -20.77 11.69
CA PRO A 12 -24.40 -19.73 10.95
C PRO A 12 -24.14 -20.26 9.54
N THR A 13 -24.73 -19.59 8.54
CA THR A 13 -24.39 -19.86 7.16
C THR A 13 -22.91 -19.52 7.00
N SER A 14 -22.09 -20.56 6.83
CA SER A 14 -20.68 -20.41 6.51
C SER A 14 -20.60 -19.96 5.05
N ALA A 15 -20.87 -18.68 4.81
CA ALA A 15 -20.46 -18.03 3.58
C ALA A 15 -18.96 -17.77 3.73
N ALA A 16 -18.15 -18.67 3.19
CA ALA A 16 -16.75 -18.40 2.91
C ALA A 16 -16.64 -17.02 2.25
N PRO A 17 -15.65 -16.18 2.60
CA PRO A 17 -15.55 -14.86 2.03
C PRO A 17 -15.44 -15.04 0.51
N GLU A 18 -16.46 -14.56 -0.20
CA GLU A 18 -16.45 -14.46 -1.64
C GLU A 18 -15.18 -13.70 -2.00
N LYS A 19 -14.26 -14.37 -2.69
CA LYS A 19 -12.98 -13.79 -3.11
C LYS A 19 -13.32 -12.59 -4.00
N VAL A 20 -13.36 -11.40 -3.42
CA VAL A 20 -13.41 -10.14 -4.17
C VAL A 20 -12.04 -10.01 -4.81
N THR A 21 -11.82 -10.72 -5.92
CA THR A 21 -10.70 -10.48 -6.82
C THR A 21 -11.03 -9.22 -7.60
N ALA A 22 -11.11 -8.07 -6.92
CA ALA A 22 -10.96 -6.81 -7.63
C ALA A 22 -9.57 -6.90 -8.26
N PHE A 23 -9.51 -6.90 -9.60
CA PHE A 23 -8.25 -6.78 -10.31
C PHE A 23 -7.68 -5.41 -9.95
N VAL A 24 -6.87 -5.37 -8.90
CA VAL A 24 -6.09 -4.20 -8.55
C VAL A 24 -5.14 -4.01 -9.73
N ASP A 25 -5.27 -2.89 -10.45
CA ASP A 25 -4.35 -2.62 -11.54
C ASP A 25 -2.92 -2.62 -10.99
N VAL A 26 -2.12 -3.54 -11.53
CA VAL A 26 -0.72 -3.76 -11.17
C VAL A 26 0.23 -3.18 -12.22
N SER A 27 -0.30 -2.43 -13.18
CA SER A 27 0.50 -1.71 -14.17
C SER A 27 1.54 -0.83 -13.49
N ALA A 28 2.65 -0.60 -14.21
CA ALA A 28 3.71 0.29 -13.76
C ALA A 28 3.18 1.70 -13.41
N GLU A 29 2.20 2.17 -14.18
CA GLU A 29 1.54 3.46 -13.99
C GLU A 29 0.70 3.51 -12.73
N ALA A 30 -0.17 2.52 -12.51
CA ALA A 30 -0.97 2.42 -11.28
C ALA A 30 -0.08 2.34 -10.03
N GLN A 31 1.05 1.63 -10.11
CA GLN A 31 2.02 1.57 -9.02
C GLN A 31 2.72 2.91 -8.77
N ARG A 32 3.09 3.66 -9.82
CA ARG A 32 3.66 5.01 -9.69
C ARG A 32 2.67 5.96 -9.02
N GLN A 33 1.44 5.99 -9.50
CA GLN A 33 0.39 6.84 -8.93
C GLN A 33 0.14 6.49 -7.46
N ARG A 34 0.08 5.19 -7.12
CA ARG A 34 -0.04 4.77 -5.73
C ARG A 34 1.12 5.28 -4.87
N VAL A 35 2.37 5.14 -5.33
CA VAL A 35 3.54 5.68 -4.62
C VAL A 35 3.41 7.20 -4.46
N LEU A 36 3.05 7.92 -5.52
CA LEU A 36 2.91 9.37 -5.48
C LEU A 36 1.85 9.82 -4.45
N THR A 37 0.65 9.22 -4.49
CA THR A 37 -0.42 9.50 -3.52
C THR A 37 0.03 9.23 -2.08
N LEU A 38 0.77 8.14 -1.86
CA LEU A 38 1.28 7.81 -0.52
C LEU A 38 2.33 8.83 -0.05
N LEU A 39 3.21 9.28 -0.94
CA LEU A 39 4.25 10.25 -0.61
C LEU A 39 3.71 11.68 -0.45
N MET A 40 2.56 12.01 -1.06
CA MET A 40 1.83 13.25 -0.80
C MET A 40 1.27 13.30 0.63
N ASP A 41 0.85 12.15 1.17
CA ASP A 41 0.33 12.04 2.54
C ASP A 41 1.47 12.05 3.56
N HIS A 42 2.46 11.17 3.41
CA HIS A 42 3.64 11.16 4.28
C HIS A 42 4.83 10.44 3.67
N SER A 43 6.01 10.66 4.25
CA SER A 43 7.21 9.93 3.88
C SER A 43 7.06 8.43 4.18
N ARG A 44 7.49 7.57 3.26
CA ARG A 44 7.38 6.12 3.38
C ARG A 44 8.70 5.41 3.12
N SER A 45 8.93 4.33 3.86
CA SER A 45 10.06 3.44 3.63
C SER A 45 9.83 2.48 2.46
N THR A 46 10.92 1.94 1.91
CA THR A 46 10.87 0.87 0.89
C THR A 46 10.05 -0.33 1.38
N PHE A 47 10.15 -0.68 2.67
CA PHE A 47 9.40 -1.80 3.23
C PHE A 47 7.91 -1.50 3.32
N GLU A 48 7.50 -0.33 3.79
CA GLU A 48 6.08 0.04 3.79
C GLU A 48 5.48 0.02 2.39
N LEU A 49 6.17 0.64 1.41
CA LEU A 49 5.71 0.66 0.02
C LEU A 49 5.53 -0.76 -0.53
N ARG A 50 6.47 -1.67 -0.25
CA ARG A 50 6.42 -3.05 -0.75
C ARG A 50 5.39 -3.90 0.00
N ASP A 51 5.49 -3.95 1.33
CA ASP A 51 4.80 -4.92 2.17
C ASP A 51 3.36 -4.47 2.49
N ALA A 52 3.13 -3.17 2.72
CA ALA A 52 1.81 -2.64 3.08
C ALA A 52 0.99 -2.15 1.86
N PHE A 53 1.65 -1.56 0.86
CA PHE A 53 0.97 -0.96 -0.31
C PHE A 53 1.11 -1.76 -1.60
N ASN A 54 1.72 -2.94 -1.53
CA ASN A 54 1.88 -3.87 -2.64
C ASN A 54 2.50 -3.19 -3.88
N VAL A 55 3.55 -2.39 -3.67
CA VAL A 55 4.33 -1.77 -4.74
C VAL A 55 5.54 -2.65 -5.04
N LEU A 56 5.60 -3.19 -6.25
CA LEU A 56 6.74 -3.97 -6.69
C LEU A 56 7.87 -3.05 -7.16
N MET A 57 9.09 -3.39 -6.75
CA MET A 57 10.30 -2.60 -7.04
C MET A 57 10.15 -1.10 -6.67
N PRO A 58 9.90 -0.73 -5.39
CA PRO A 58 9.61 0.65 -5.00
C PRO A 58 10.67 1.67 -5.45
N ALA A 59 11.95 1.29 -5.40
CA ALA A 59 13.04 2.15 -5.85
C ALA A 59 12.96 2.51 -7.35
N ALA A 60 12.49 1.57 -8.19
CA ALA A 60 12.27 1.84 -9.61
C ALA A 60 11.10 2.79 -9.81
N ARG A 61 9.98 2.61 -9.09
CA ARG A 61 8.81 3.50 -9.16
C ARG A 61 9.15 4.93 -8.74
N VAL A 62 9.93 5.08 -7.68
CA VAL A 62 10.42 6.41 -7.26
C VAL A 62 11.36 7.02 -8.31
N LYS A 63 12.22 6.23 -8.96
CA LYS A 63 13.09 6.72 -10.05
C LYS A 63 12.25 7.25 -11.21
N GLU A 64 11.25 6.50 -11.64
CA GLU A 64 10.33 6.91 -12.71
C GLU A 64 9.58 8.21 -12.34
N LEU A 65 9.10 8.36 -11.09
CA LEU A 65 8.48 9.60 -10.62
C LEU A 65 9.45 10.79 -10.67
N LYS A 66 10.72 10.59 -10.31
CA LYS A 66 11.74 11.64 -10.43
C LYS A 66 12.00 12.03 -11.88
N GLU A 67 11.95 11.06 -12.80
CA GLU A 67 12.06 11.30 -14.25
C GLU A 67 10.85 12.06 -14.81
N LEU A 68 9.66 11.87 -14.22
CA LEU A 68 8.46 12.66 -14.51
C LEU A 68 8.50 14.08 -13.92
N GLY A 69 9.54 14.43 -13.17
CA GLY A 69 9.77 15.79 -12.66
C GLY A 69 9.36 16.01 -11.21
N HIS A 70 8.95 14.97 -10.47
CA HIS A 70 8.70 15.09 -9.03
C HIS A 70 10.01 15.20 -8.24
N GLU A 71 10.06 16.12 -7.29
CA GLU A 71 11.20 16.23 -6.38
C GLU A 71 10.97 15.32 -5.17
N ILE A 72 11.71 14.21 -5.11
CA ILE A 72 11.63 13.23 -4.03
C ILE A 72 13.00 13.12 -3.34
N HIS A 73 13.00 13.44 -2.04
CA HIS A 73 14.15 13.28 -1.15
C HIS A 73 14.26 11.83 -0.67
N ARG A 74 15.50 11.35 -0.52
CA ARG A 74 15.81 9.99 -0.04
C ARG A 74 16.72 10.06 1.16
N THR A 75 16.24 9.54 2.28
CA THR A 75 17.05 9.33 3.48
C THR A 75 17.31 7.84 3.66
N LEU A 76 18.50 7.47 4.14
CA LEU A 76 18.84 6.08 4.45
C LEU A 76 18.84 5.88 5.96
N SER A 77 18.19 4.81 6.42
CA SER A 77 18.11 4.48 7.85
C SER A 77 18.14 2.96 8.07
N THR A 78 18.40 2.53 9.29
CA THR A 78 18.28 1.11 9.67
C THR A 78 16.85 0.88 10.12
N LEU A 79 16.10 0.05 9.39
CA LEU A 79 14.68 -0.21 9.66
C LEU A 79 14.42 -1.73 9.78
N PRO A 80 13.49 -2.14 10.66
CA PRO A 80 13.02 -3.52 10.69
C PRO A 80 12.16 -3.83 9.46
N ASP A 81 12.23 -5.07 8.98
CA ASP A 81 11.24 -5.62 8.05
C ASP A 81 9.97 -6.09 8.81
N SER A 82 9.00 -6.62 8.08
CA SER A 82 7.75 -7.17 8.62
C SER A 82 7.97 -8.38 9.57
N GLU A 83 9.13 -9.03 9.53
CA GLU A 83 9.52 -10.11 10.43
C GLU A 83 10.37 -9.62 11.62
N GLY A 84 10.60 -8.30 11.74
CA GLY A 84 11.38 -7.69 12.82
C GLY A 84 12.88 -7.77 12.64
N ARG A 85 13.39 -8.19 11.47
CA ARG A 85 14.84 -8.21 11.19
C ARG A 85 15.30 -6.81 10.79
N LEU A 86 16.35 -6.32 11.43
CA LEU A 86 16.92 -5.00 11.15
C LEU A 86 17.76 -5.04 9.87
N HIS A 87 17.45 -4.16 8.93
CA HIS A 87 18.21 -3.98 7.70
C HIS A 87 18.84 -2.59 7.66
N PRO A 88 20.16 -2.49 7.44
CA PRO A 88 20.81 -1.19 7.29
C PRO A 88 20.53 -0.59 5.91
N ARG A 89 20.60 0.74 5.81
CA ARG A 89 20.53 1.51 4.56
C ARG A 89 19.22 1.32 3.79
N ILE A 90 18.11 1.18 4.49
CA ILE A 90 16.77 1.19 3.89
C ILE A 90 16.39 2.64 3.57
N ALA A 91 15.84 2.82 2.36
CA ALA A 91 15.43 4.13 1.90
C ALA A 91 14.06 4.52 2.45
N THR A 92 13.97 5.74 2.97
CA THR A 92 12.72 6.45 3.23
C THR A 92 12.63 7.60 2.25
N TYR A 93 11.50 7.67 1.56
CA TYR A 93 11.22 8.64 0.52
C TYR A 93 10.26 9.69 1.06
N ALA A 94 10.53 10.96 0.78
CA ALA A 94 9.65 12.07 1.10
C ALA A 94 9.46 12.93 -0.15
N LEU A 95 8.20 13.25 -0.47
CA LEU A 95 7.90 14.17 -1.56
C LEU A 95 8.16 15.60 -1.10
N ILE A 96 8.96 16.34 -1.87
CA ILE A 96 9.32 17.73 -1.61
C ILE A 96 8.51 18.66 -2.52
N LYS A 97 8.40 18.30 -3.80
CA LYS A 97 7.67 19.09 -4.80
C LYS A 97 6.98 18.18 -5.81
N LEU A 98 5.72 18.51 -6.11
CA LEU A 98 5.00 17.94 -7.24
C LEU A 98 5.46 18.54 -8.56
N ALA A 99 5.46 17.74 -9.64
CA ALA A 99 5.72 18.24 -10.97
C ALA A 99 4.62 19.24 -11.36
N GLU A 100 5.00 20.31 -12.05
CA GLU A 100 4.09 21.34 -12.55
C GLU A 100 3.28 20.76 -13.72
N GLY A 101 2.20 20.04 -13.40
CA GLY A 101 1.34 19.37 -14.39
C GLY A 101 0.33 18.36 -13.83
N GLU A 102 0.55 17.83 -12.63
CA GLU A 102 -0.33 16.81 -11.99
C GLU A 102 -1.07 17.33 -10.73
N GLY A 103 -1.16 18.65 -10.56
CA GLY A 103 -1.83 19.29 -9.42
C GLY A 103 -3.23 19.85 -9.71
N ALA A 104 -3.80 19.57 -10.89
CA ALA A 104 -5.11 20.07 -11.28
C ALA A 104 -6.09 18.89 -11.47
N VAL A 105 -6.75 18.50 -10.38
CA VAL A 105 -8.04 17.80 -10.40
C VAL A 105 -8.99 18.45 -9.40
#